data_AF-A0A2E8Z639-F1
#
_entry.id   AF-A0A2E8Z639-F1
#
_cell.length_a   1.000
_cell.length_b   1.000
_cell.length_c   1.000
_cell.angle_alpha   90.00
_cell.angle_beta   90.00
_cell.angle_gamma   90.00
#
_symmetry.space_group_name_H-M   'P 1'
#
loop_
_entity.id
_entity.type
_entity.pdbx_description
1 polymer ?
#
loop_
_entity_poly.entity_id
_entity_poly.type
_entity_poly.pdbx_seq_one_letter_code
_entity_poly.pdbx_strand_id
1 'polypeptide(L)'
;MTDRAAMEAYLRRCLDFFDEVRGLVPKLDVRDAESLLNHGEPVEGISNLAWALASAEREMPPHVGATIRELTEGWIAEDELPAQFRGRG
;
A
#
# COMPACT_ATOMS: atom_id res chain seq x y z
N MET A 1 24.97 3.95 10.63
CA MET A 1 23.80 3.82 11.53
C MET A 1 22.49 4.33 10.88
N THR A 2 22.48 4.69 9.60
CA THR A 2 21.39 5.42 8.93
C THR A 2 20.38 4.55 8.18
N ASP A 3 20.77 3.35 7.75
CA ASP A 3 19.94 2.50 6.87
C ASP A 3 18.82 1.75 7.62
N ARG A 4 19.15 1.16 8.77
CA ARG A 4 18.17 0.45 9.61
C ARG A 4 17.05 1.36 10.12
N ALA A 5 17.38 2.56 10.60
CA ALA A 5 16.38 3.50 11.10
C ALA A 5 15.46 4.00 9.98
N ALA A 6 16.00 4.20 8.77
CA ALA A 6 15.20 4.56 7.61
C ALA A 6 14.25 3.43 7.22
N MET A 7 14.71 2.18 7.22
CA MET A 7 13.87 1.01 6.95
C MET A 7 12.77 0.82 8.00
N GLU A 8 13.09 0.97 9.29
CA GLU A 8 12.10 0.91 10.38
C GLU A 8 11.04 2.01 10.24
N ALA A 9 11.44 3.22 9.86
CA ALA A 9 10.50 4.32 9.61
C ALA A 9 9.61 4.08 8.38
N TYR A 10 10.19 3.50 7.32
CA TYR A 10 9.43 3.13 6.12
C TYR A 10 8.41 2.04 6.41
N LEU A 11 8.81 0.94 7.06
CA LEU A 11 7.89 -0.11 7.48
C LEU A 11 6.77 0.45 8.36
N ARG A 12 7.10 1.36 9.28
CA ARG A 12 6.09 2.01 10.13
C ARG A 12 5.08 2.80 9.33
N ARG A 13 5.50 3.56 8.31
CA ARG A 13 4.60 4.26 7.39
C ARG A 13 3.67 3.30 6.66
N CYS A 14 4.18 2.16 6.18
CA CYS A 14 3.36 1.15 5.51
C CYS A 14 2.29 0.56 6.45
N LEU A 15 2.65 0.27 7.70
CA LEU A 15 1.72 -0.23 8.72
C LEU A 15 0.65 0.81 9.09
N ASP A 16 1.04 2.06 9.32
CA ASP A 16 0.10 3.14 9.64
C ASP A 16 -0.90 3.36 8.49
N PHE A 17 -0.44 3.30 7.24
CA PHE A 17 -1.31 3.39 6.05
C PHE A 17 -2.24 2.17 5.91
N PHE A 18 -1.75 0.97 6.19
CA PHE A 18 -2.56 -0.24 6.19
C PHE A 18 -3.71 -0.17 7.20
N ASP A 19 -3.44 0.31 8.42
CA ASP A 19 -4.45 0.51 9.46
C ASP A 19 -5.50 1.57 9.07
N GLU A 20 -5.06 2.67 8.44
CA GLU A 20 -5.97 3.68 7.88
C GLU A 20 -6.93 3.05 6.87
N VAL A 21 -6.40 2.28 5.90
CA VAL A 21 -7.22 1.63 4.86
C VAL A 21 -8.21 0.64 5.47
N ARG A 22 -7.83 -0.12 6.50
CA ARG A 22 -8.74 -1.01 7.23
C ARG A 22 -9.88 -0.23 7.89
N GLY A 23 -9.63 0.99 8.36
CA GLY A 23 -10.65 1.90 8.87
C GLY A 23 -11.63 2.38 7.79
N LEU A 24 -11.13 2.64 6.57
CA LEU A 24 -11.94 3.11 5.42
C LEU A 24 -12.79 1.99 4.80
N VAL A 25 -12.27 0.76 4.79
CA VAL A 25 -12.92 -0.41 4.18
C VAL A 25 -12.89 -1.61 5.15
N PRO A 26 -13.73 -1.63 6.20
CA PRO A 26 -13.64 -2.64 7.27
C PRO A 26 -13.89 -4.10 6.87
N LYS A 27 -14.44 -4.36 5.69
CA LYS A 27 -14.73 -5.70 5.15
C LYS A 27 -13.80 -6.09 4.00
N LEU A 28 -12.75 -5.31 3.75
CA LEU A 28 -11.77 -5.62 2.73
C LEU A 28 -10.99 -6.88 3.13
N ASP A 29 -10.84 -7.82 2.20
CA ASP A 29 -9.93 -8.95 2.41
C ASP A 29 -8.49 -8.48 2.20
N VAL A 30 -7.75 -8.33 3.28
CA VAL A 30 -6.38 -7.79 3.29
C VAL A 30 -5.36 -8.78 3.86
N ARG A 31 -5.74 -10.06 4.00
CA ARG A 31 -4.91 -11.07 4.68
C ARG A 31 -3.53 -11.25 4.04
N ASP A 32 -3.46 -11.21 2.72
CA ASP A 32 -2.19 -11.33 2.00
C ASP A 32 -1.29 -10.11 2.21
N ALA A 33 -1.88 -8.90 2.13
CA ALA A 33 -1.17 -7.66 2.43
C ALA A 33 -0.66 -7.61 3.89
N GLU A 34 -1.49 -8.03 4.84
CA GLU A 34 -1.14 -8.13 6.26
C GLU A 34 0.02 -9.12 6.50
N SER A 35 -0.03 -10.27 5.83
CA SER A 35 1.03 -11.28 5.91
C SER A 35 2.37 -10.71 5.42
N LEU A 36 2.39 -10.06 4.25
CA LEU A 36 3.61 -9.49 3.67
C LEU A 36 4.23 -8.41 4.57
N LEU A 37 3.40 -7.52 5.12
CA LEU A 37 3.85 -6.48 6.05
C LEU A 37 4.49 -7.08 7.31
N ASN A 38 3.91 -8.15 7.86
CA ASN A 38 4.45 -8.82 9.04
C ASN A 38 5.75 -9.59 8.78
N HIS A 39 6.01 -9.98 7.53
CA HIS A 39 7.25 -10.67 7.13
C HIS A 39 8.37 -9.72 6.68
N GLY A 40 8.13 -8.40 6.70
CA GLY A 40 9.13 -7.41 6.27
C GLY A 40 9.21 -7.23 4.76
N GLU A 41 8.11 -7.50 4.05
CA GLU A 41 7.92 -7.25 2.61
C GLU A 41 6.91 -6.09 2.42
N PRO A 42 7.24 -4.86 2.85
CA PRO A 42 6.30 -3.75 2.90
C PRO A 42 5.81 -3.31 1.51
N VAL A 43 6.68 -3.31 0.50
CA VAL A 43 6.34 -2.88 -0.85
C VAL A 43 5.28 -3.81 -1.45
N GLU A 44 5.53 -5.12 -1.38
CA GLU A 44 4.64 -6.18 -1.84
C GLU A 44 3.32 -6.14 -1.08
N GLY A 45 3.37 -5.87 0.23
CA GLY A 45 2.21 -5.66 1.07
C GLY A 45 1.33 -4.49 0.59
N ILE A 46 1.93 -3.33 0.31
CA ILE A 46 1.19 -2.18 -0.22
C ILE A 46 0.64 -2.45 -1.62
N SER A 47 1.38 -3.12 -2.49
CA SER A 47 0.91 -3.50 -3.83
C SER A 47 -0.31 -4.45 -3.74
N ASN A 48 -0.27 -5.45 -2.86
CA ASN A 48 -1.41 -6.34 -2.62
C ASN A 48 -2.60 -5.60 -2.04
N LEU A 49 -2.38 -4.65 -1.12
CA LEU A 49 -3.43 -3.81 -0.58
C LEU A 49 -4.11 -2.98 -1.68
N ALA A 50 -3.34 -2.44 -2.63
CA ALA A 50 -3.87 -1.72 -3.77
C ALA A 50 -4.79 -2.61 -4.62
N TRP A 51 -4.39 -3.86 -4.91
CA TRP A 51 -5.25 -4.80 -5.64
C TRP A 51 -6.53 -5.14 -4.88
N ALA A 52 -6.44 -5.38 -3.58
CA ALA A 52 -7.62 -5.59 -2.74
C ALA A 52 -8.58 -4.40 -2.82
N LEU A 53 -8.06 -3.17 -2.69
CA LEU A 53 -8.85 -1.95 -2.79
C LEU A 53 -9.51 -1.78 -4.18
N ALA A 54 -8.82 -2.17 -5.25
CA ALA A 54 -9.39 -2.16 -6.60
C ALA A 54 -10.54 -3.17 -6.74
N SER A 55 -10.39 -4.37 -6.17
CA SER A 55 -11.44 -5.39 -6.15
C SER A 55 -12.66 -5.02 -5.30
N ALA A 56 -12.53 -4.06 -4.38
CA ALA A 56 -13.65 -3.58 -3.58
C ALA A 56 -14.65 -2.74 -4.40
N GLU A 57 -14.31 -2.32 -5.62
CA GLU A 57 -15.14 -1.48 -6.51
C GLU A 57 -15.68 -0.21 -5.83
N ARG A 58 -14.92 0.34 -4.87
CA ARG A 58 -15.27 1.56 -4.12
C ARG A 58 -14.35 2.70 -4.50
N GLU A 59 -14.93 3.89 -4.61
CA GLU A 59 -14.16 5.12 -4.76
C GLU A 59 -13.37 5.40 -3.48
N MET A 60 -12.06 5.51 -3.62
CA MET A 60 -11.15 5.81 -2.52
C MET A 60 -10.87 7.32 -2.46
N PRO A 61 -10.61 7.87 -1.26
CA PRO A 61 -10.10 9.22 -1.13
C PRO A 61 -8.86 9.45 -2.03
N PRO A 62 -8.70 10.61 -2.66
CA PRO A 62 -7.59 10.85 -3.59
C PRO A 62 -6.19 10.63 -3.00
N HIS A 63 -6.02 10.87 -1.69
CA HIS A 63 -4.75 10.68 -1.02
C HIS A 63 -4.34 9.21 -0.93
N VAL A 64 -5.28 8.27 -0.86
CA VAL A 64 -4.98 6.82 -0.80
C VAL A 64 -4.17 6.39 -2.03
N GLY A 65 -4.59 6.81 -3.23
CA GLY A 65 -3.86 6.51 -4.45
C GLY A 65 -2.49 7.18 -4.51
N ALA A 66 -2.37 8.41 -3.99
CA ALA A 66 -1.08 9.10 -3.91
C ALA A 66 -0.12 8.38 -2.95
N THR A 67 -0.61 7.95 -1.78
CA THR A 67 0.19 7.22 -0.79
C THR A 67 0.61 5.84 -1.30
N ILE A 68 -0.24 5.11 -2.04
CA ILE A 68 0.15 3.85 -2.69
C ILE A 68 1.34 4.10 -3.63
N ARG A 69 1.23 5.07 -4.55
CA ARG A 69 2.30 5.39 -5.50
C ARG A 69 3.60 5.76 -4.80
N GLU A 70 3.51 6.62 -3.78
CA GLU A 70 4.69 7.05 -3.02
C GLU A 70 5.36 5.86 -2.30
N LEU A 71 4.58 5.00 -1.63
CA LEU A 71 5.13 3.87 -0.87
C LEU A 71 5.70 2.78 -1.76
N THR A 72 5.29 2.68 -3.03
CA THR A 72 5.82 1.69 -3.99
C THR A 72 6.82 2.27 -4.99
N GLU A 73 7.09 3.58 -4.92
CA GLU A 73 7.92 4.30 -5.90
C GLU A 73 9.33 3.71 -5.99
N GLY A 74 9.78 3.42 -7.22
CA GLY A 74 11.10 2.84 -7.47
C GLY A 74 11.21 1.33 -7.21
N TRP A 75 10.15 0.69 -6.73
CA TRP A 75 10.11 -0.75 -6.45
C TRP A 75 9.10 -1.51 -7.32
N ILE A 76 7.92 -0.93 -7.53
CA ILE A 76 6.86 -1.49 -8.38
C ILE A 76 6.64 -0.53 -9.54
N ALA A 77 6.57 -1.06 -10.77
CA ALA A 77 6.26 -0.23 -11.92
C ALA A 77 4.80 0.24 -11.87
N GLU A 78 4.52 1.48 -12.30
CA GLU A 78 3.16 2.01 -12.21
C GLU A 78 2.12 1.18 -12.99
N ASP A 79 2.52 0.53 -14.08
CA ASP A 79 1.65 -0.33 -14.87
C ASP A 79 1.34 -1.68 -14.18
N GLU A 80 2.12 -2.06 -13.18
CA GLU A 80 1.84 -3.21 -12.30
C GLU A 80 0.84 -2.88 -11.18
N LEU A 81 0.59 -1.59 -10.91
CA LEU A 81 -0.48 -1.18 -10.01
C LEU A 81 -1.86 -1.28 -10.69
N PRO A 82 -2.95 -1.41 -9.91
CA PRO A 82 -4.31 -1.32 -10.45
C PRO A 82 -4.55 0.03 -11.15
N ALA A 83 -5.32 0.01 -12.25
CA ALA A 83 -5.52 1.16 -13.13
C ALA A 83 -5.92 2.46 -12.40
N GLN A 84 -6.75 2.36 -11.36
CA GLN A 84 -7.21 3.52 -10.58
C GLN A 84 -6.13 4.16 -9.67
N PHE A 85 -5.03 3.46 -9.43
CA PHE A 85 -3.92 3.94 -8.61
C PHE A 85 -2.69 4.35 -9.43
N ARG A 86 -2.71 4.17 -10.75
CA ARG A 86 -1.66 4.67 -11.66
C ARG A 86 -1.67 6.20 -11.71
N GLY A 87 -0.53 6.82 -11.96
CA GLY A 87 -0.46 8.26 -12.18
C GLY A 87 -1.27 8.64 -13.42
N ARG A 88 -2.08 9.70 -13.34
CA ARG A 88 -2.50 10.40 -14.57
C ARG A 88 -1.26 11.12 -15.07
N GLY A 89 -0.75 10.71 -16.23
CA GLY A 89 0.18 11.54 -17.01
C GLY A 89 -0.40 12.90 -17.33
#